data_AF-A0A2P6MM41-F1
#
_entry.id   AF-A0A2P6MM41-F1
#
_cell.length_a   1.000
_cell.length_b   1.000
_cell.length_c   1.000
_cell.angle_alpha   90.00
_cell.angle_beta   90.00
_cell.angle_gamma   90.00
#
_symmetry.space_group_name_H-M   'P 1'
#
loop_
_entity.id
_entity.type
_entity.pdbx_description
1 polymer ?
#
loop_
_entity_poly.entity_id
_entity_poly.type
_entity_poly.pdbx_seq_one_letter_code
_entity_poly.pdbx_strand_id
1 'polypeptide(L)'
;MPYTKVIWFNTTRSLLMLVQVGESRGIPTTIFYEKHGNGPNKVLFVMGFLISHRGWRTQVNAFRKVQPTEYFPENETDDMFNDDYEVVVFDNRGVAKSEPWSGRCTTKLLAEDAIELVQHLGWSQFHLVGISMGGMISQEIAYALTNPNRPASYPKMLSLALSCTHAGGRYAFAPLAGVKGILTSLTIKDPEERAKVGLPILFSDKHLAVPEYHERYWKSSVERSRLDGPPRRAIVHHFPFYFKELPITMNRLATFLGQFSAVSTHYVTEARLNVIRDSGAPILIMTGDEDKLVRWENSGILNDILVPAEYIVFHGSGHGINQENKEEFNKALFRNFERAMLREKKAGEQYMLLLPSQILLVLLFTFLILAQLVVLLLDDDCDKPLRLFVIVILVAELFVFGVGGGFLLCNHFYSHAEDGTRVKTAYNGFKMVTNCCTFFLFIFFLIWICIGASWVARVDVCEKHLYNLSLATVIIYFSIMGVTFFGTCIYGMKKKQVRYV
;
A
#
# COMPACT_ATOMS: atom_id res chain seq x y z
N MET A 1 28.86 3.91 12.65
CA MET A 1 28.14 5.19 12.49
C MET A 1 29.01 6.14 11.68
N PRO A 2 28.59 6.60 10.49
CA PRO A 2 29.23 7.75 9.86
C PRO A 2 28.28 8.97 9.82
N TYR A 3 28.67 9.98 10.58
CA TYR A 3 28.56 11.43 10.38
C TYR A 3 27.47 12.00 9.45
N THR A 4 26.35 12.44 10.06
CA THR A 4 25.46 13.48 9.53
C THR A 4 26.15 14.84 9.66
N LYS A 5 26.57 15.45 8.54
CA LYS A 5 27.03 16.85 8.50
C LYS A 5 25.81 17.77 8.57
N VAL A 6 25.50 18.29 9.76
CA VAL A 6 24.49 19.35 9.95
C VAL A 6 25.15 20.69 9.65
N ILE A 7 24.79 21.31 8.53
CA ILE A 7 25.19 22.69 8.20
C ILE A 7 24.08 23.62 8.70
N TRP A 8 24.40 24.44 9.70
CA TRP A 8 23.48 25.41 10.29
C TRP A 8 23.42 26.68 9.44
N PHE A 9 22.23 27.05 8.96
CA PHE A 9 21.94 28.42 8.52
C PHE A 9 20.75 28.96 9.32
N ASN A 10 20.99 30.08 9.99
CA ASN A 10 20.08 30.75 10.91
C ASN A 10 19.01 31.54 10.13
N THR A 11 17.75 31.11 10.20
CA THR A 11 16.53 31.94 10.33
C THR A 11 15.31 31.01 10.40
N THR A 12 14.63 31.00 11.56
CA THR A 12 13.28 30.45 11.81
C THR A 12 12.93 29.09 11.18
N ARG A 13 13.42 28.00 11.82
CA ARG A 13 12.77 26.67 12.02
C ARG A 13 11.98 25.97 10.91
N SER A 14 12.11 26.33 9.63
CA SER A 14 12.01 25.36 8.55
C SER A 14 13.36 24.66 8.43
N LEU A 15 13.62 23.64 9.27
CA LEU A 15 14.68 22.69 8.96
C LEU A 15 14.37 22.18 7.55
N LEU A 16 15.21 22.53 6.57
CA LEU A 16 15.09 21.98 5.22
C LEU A 16 15.15 20.46 5.37
N MET A 17 14.00 19.81 5.25
CA MET A 17 13.86 18.37 5.36
C MET A 17 14.37 17.77 4.05
N LEU A 18 15.68 17.51 4.06
CA LEU A 18 16.45 16.97 2.94
C LEU A 18 16.85 15.54 3.28
N VAL A 19 16.75 14.64 2.31
CA VAL A 19 17.22 13.25 2.41
C VAL A 19 18.14 12.92 1.24
N GLN A 20 19.21 12.18 1.50
CA GLN A 20 20.03 11.58 0.45
C GLN A 20 19.41 10.27 -0.01
N VAL A 21 19.26 10.10 -1.33
CA VAL A 21 18.76 8.87 -1.96
C VAL A 21 19.63 8.49 -3.16
N GLY A 22 19.59 7.24 -3.58
CA GLY A 22 20.28 6.72 -4.76
C GLY A 22 21.76 6.42 -4.55
N GLU A 23 22.27 6.46 -3.31
CA GLU A 23 23.68 6.13 -2.98
C GLU A 23 24.02 4.70 -3.41
N SER A 24 23.20 3.72 -3.03
CA SER A 24 23.39 2.30 -3.38
C SER A 24 23.25 2.01 -4.88
N ARG A 25 22.58 2.91 -5.62
CA ARG A 25 22.37 2.83 -7.08
C ARG A 25 23.45 3.57 -7.87
N GLY A 26 24.43 4.20 -7.20
CA GLY A 26 25.53 4.95 -7.82
C GLY A 26 25.10 6.30 -8.42
N ILE A 27 23.94 6.81 -8.03
CA ILE A 27 23.33 8.04 -8.56
C ILE A 27 22.76 8.91 -7.41
N PRO A 28 23.60 9.27 -6.43
CA PRO A 28 23.16 9.99 -5.24
C PRO A 28 22.51 11.33 -5.62
N THR A 29 21.47 11.70 -4.87
CA THR A 29 20.84 13.02 -4.97
C THR A 29 20.17 13.40 -3.66
N THR A 30 19.99 14.69 -3.47
CA THR A 30 19.23 15.23 -2.36
C THR A 30 17.77 15.48 -2.74
N ILE A 31 16.84 14.87 -2.02
CA ILE A 31 15.39 15.09 -2.15
C ILE A 31 14.89 15.99 -1.03
N PHE A 32 14.17 17.05 -1.38
CA PHE A 32 13.42 17.89 -0.45
C PHE A 32 12.03 17.32 -0.20
N TYR A 33 11.60 17.32 1.06
CA TYR A 33 10.24 16.97 1.46
C TYR A 33 9.69 17.93 2.53
N GLU A 34 8.37 17.99 2.63
CA GLU A 34 7.66 18.57 3.77
C GLU A 34 6.83 17.49 4.45
N LYS A 35 6.79 17.53 5.77
CA LYS A 35 6.09 16.58 6.64
C LYS A 35 5.10 17.38 7.49
N HIS A 36 3.88 16.89 7.58
CA HIS A 36 2.75 17.57 8.23
C HIS A 36 2.01 16.59 9.13
N GLY A 37 1.81 16.95 10.40
CA GLY A 37 1.20 16.07 11.41
C GLY A 37 2.15 14.95 11.86
N ASN A 38 1.70 14.15 12.83
CA ASN A 38 2.51 13.06 13.42
C ASN A 38 1.66 11.78 13.68
N GLY A 39 0.51 11.66 13.03
CA GLY A 39 -0.43 10.56 13.27
C GLY A 39 0.02 9.20 12.72
N PRO A 40 -0.66 8.11 13.12
CA PRO A 40 -0.28 6.75 12.73
C PRO A 40 -0.55 6.44 11.25
N ASN A 41 -1.51 7.11 10.61
CA ASN A 41 -1.85 6.87 9.20
C ASN A 41 -0.93 7.71 8.29
N LYS A 42 0.00 7.03 7.61
CA LYS A 42 1.02 7.69 6.79
C LYS A 42 0.53 7.90 5.37
N VAL A 43 0.70 9.09 4.80
CA VAL A 43 0.26 9.42 3.43
C VAL A 43 1.40 10.04 2.64
N LEU A 44 1.77 9.41 1.53
CA LEU A 44 2.76 9.94 0.58
C LEU A 44 2.05 10.48 -0.66
N PHE A 45 2.31 11.75 -0.96
CA PHE A 45 1.84 12.42 -2.18
C PHE A 45 2.97 12.57 -3.20
N VAL A 46 2.76 12.08 -4.41
CA VAL A 46 3.72 12.12 -5.52
C VAL A 46 3.23 13.08 -6.60
N MET A 47 3.99 14.16 -6.82
CA MET A 47 3.62 15.22 -7.74
C MET A 47 3.88 14.88 -9.23
N GLY A 48 3.15 15.55 -10.11
CA GLY A 48 3.29 15.49 -11.56
C GLY A 48 4.53 16.21 -12.12
N PHE A 49 4.60 16.22 -13.45
CA PHE A 49 5.72 16.72 -14.24
C PHE A 49 6.09 18.16 -13.89
N LEU A 50 7.33 18.37 -13.43
CA LEU A 50 7.94 19.68 -13.10
C LEU A 50 7.19 20.59 -12.11
N ILE A 51 6.15 20.09 -11.45
CA ILE A 51 5.45 20.81 -10.39
C ILE A 51 6.06 20.43 -9.05
N SER A 52 6.22 21.41 -8.16
CA SER A 52 6.72 21.20 -6.81
C SER A 52 5.66 20.58 -5.89
N HIS A 53 6.10 20.04 -4.75
CA HIS A 53 5.26 19.57 -3.64
C HIS A 53 4.08 20.50 -3.32
N ARG A 54 4.23 21.81 -3.52
CA ARG A 54 3.17 22.82 -3.32
C ARG A 54 1.92 22.62 -4.17
N GLY A 55 1.98 21.87 -5.26
CA GLY A 55 0.76 21.53 -6.02
C GLY A 55 -0.24 20.71 -5.20
N TRP A 56 0.21 20.10 -4.09
CA TRP A 56 -0.63 19.39 -3.12
C TRP A 56 -1.11 20.25 -1.95
N ARG A 57 -0.82 21.55 -1.91
CA ARG A 57 -1.14 22.41 -0.76
C ARG A 57 -2.63 22.35 -0.37
N THR A 58 -3.52 22.31 -1.36
CA THR A 58 -4.96 22.16 -1.13
C THR A 58 -5.32 20.83 -0.50
N GLN A 59 -4.66 19.74 -0.90
CA GLN A 59 -4.86 18.41 -0.31
C GLN A 59 -4.27 18.32 1.09
N VAL A 60 -3.07 18.87 1.32
CA VAL A 60 -2.44 18.93 2.66
C VAL A 60 -3.35 19.68 3.64
N ASN A 61 -3.96 20.79 3.21
CA ASN A 61 -4.91 21.54 4.05
C ASN A 61 -6.17 20.74 4.42
N ALA A 62 -6.53 19.70 3.66
CA ALA A 62 -7.67 18.85 4.00
C ALA A 62 -7.43 18.04 5.29
N PHE A 63 -6.17 17.88 5.72
CA PHE A 63 -5.81 17.18 6.95
C PHE A 63 -5.72 18.13 8.16
N ARG A 64 -6.01 19.43 8.02
CA ARG A 64 -5.97 20.38 9.14
C ARG A 64 -7.20 20.27 10.02
N LYS A 65 -7.02 20.41 11.34
CA LYS A 65 -8.11 20.49 12.33
C LYS A 65 -9.01 21.70 12.09
N VAL A 66 -8.40 22.81 11.66
CA VAL A 66 -9.09 24.07 11.35
C VAL A 66 -8.71 24.50 9.94
N GLN A 67 -9.72 24.71 9.10
CA GLN A 67 -9.51 25.24 7.75
C GLN A 67 -9.11 26.71 7.83
N PRO A 68 -8.04 27.13 7.14
CA PRO A 68 -7.61 28.53 7.16
C PRO A 68 -8.70 29.42 6.56
N THR A 69 -9.06 30.49 7.27
CA THR A 69 -10.20 31.34 6.92
C THR A 69 -9.91 32.33 5.79
N GLU A 70 -8.65 32.70 5.52
CA GLU A 70 -8.27 33.55 4.37
C GLU A 70 -6.74 33.81 4.24
N TYR A 71 -5.95 33.49 5.27
CA TYR A 71 -4.51 33.75 5.32
C TYR A 71 -3.71 32.51 5.71
N PHE A 72 -2.60 32.28 5.00
CA PHE A 72 -1.66 31.21 5.30
C PHE A 72 -0.61 31.72 6.29
N PRO A 73 -0.60 31.28 7.56
CA PRO A 73 0.47 31.68 8.45
C PRO A 73 1.80 31.10 7.96
N GLU A 74 2.84 31.93 7.89
CA GLU A 74 4.22 31.49 7.59
C GLU A 74 4.79 30.57 8.69
N ASN A 75 4.11 30.50 9.84
CA ASN A 75 4.46 29.68 10.99
C ASN A 75 3.42 28.56 11.18
N GLU A 76 3.46 27.55 10.32
CA GLU A 76 2.68 26.31 10.49
C GLU A 76 3.32 25.46 11.60
N THR A 77 2.52 24.97 12.55
CA THR A 77 2.94 24.01 13.58
C THR A 77 2.21 22.69 13.40
N ASP A 78 2.86 21.57 13.72
CA ASP A 78 2.29 20.22 13.59
C ASP A 78 0.94 20.07 14.32
N ASP A 79 0.74 20.81 15.42
CA ASP A 79 -0.48 20.81 16.23
C ASP A 79 -1.74 21.24 15.47
N MET A 80 -1.58 21.89 14.30
CA MET A 80 -2.68 22.32 13.43
C MET A 80 -3.28 21.17 12.58
N PHE A 81 -2.61 20.03 12.49
CA PHE A 81 -3.02 18.89 11.68
C PHE A 81 -3.76 17.82 12.50
N ASN A 82 -4.60 17.02 11.83
CA ASN A 82 -5.31 15.91 12.43
C ASN A 82 -4.29 14.90 13.02
N ASP A 83 -4.48 14.52 14.28
CA ASP A 83 -3.63 13.58 15.00
C ASP A 83 -3.71 12.14 14.43
N ASP A 84 -4.64 11.88 13.51
CA ASP A 84 -4.77 10.60 12.84
C ASP A 84 -3.75 10.40 11.72
N TYR A 85 -3.23 11.47 11.11
CA TYR A 85 -2.42 11.39 9.89
C TYR A 85 -1.03 12.01 10.03
N GLU A 86 -0.05 11.43 9.33
CA GLU A 86 1.22 12.08 9.00
C GLU A 86 1.34 12.11 7.48
N VAL A 87 1.44 13.30 6.91
CA VAL A 87 1.37 13.56 5.48
C VAL A 87 2.71 14.05 4.98
N VAL A 88 3.24 13.43 3.93
CA VAL A 88 4.48 13.84 3.28
C VAL A 88 4.22 14.20 1.83
N VAL A 89 4.71 15.38 1.46
CA VAL A 89 4.81 15.87 0.08
C VAL A 89 6.30 16.11 -0.21
N PHE A 90 6.75 15.87 -1.44
CA PHE A 90 8.16 16.04 -1.78
C PHE A 90 8.36 16.54 -3.21
N ASP A 91 9.53 17.10 -3.46
CA ASP A 91 9.96 17.50 -4.79
C ASP A 91 10.69 16.34 -5.47
N ASN A 92 10.17 15.87 -6.60
CA ASN A 92 10.87 14.87 -7.41
C ASN A 92 12.30 15.34 -7.74
N ARG A 93 13.22 14.39 -7.90
CA ARG A 93 14.62 14.64 -8.33
C ARG A 93 14.66 15.68 -9.46
N GLY A 94 15.48 16.72 -9.29
CA GLY A 94 15.65 17.82 -10.24
C GLY A 94 14.60 18.94 -10.19
N VAL A 95 13.55 18.83 -9.37
CA VAL A 95 12.44 19.79 -9.29
C VAL A 95 12.58 20.70 -8.06
N ALA A 96 12.25 21.99 -8.24
CA ALA A 96 12.18 22.99 -7.18
C ALA A 96 13.35 22.94 -6.19
N LYS A 97 13.12 22.48 -4.94
CA LYS A 97 14.11 22.46 -3.85
C LYS A 97 14.96 21.18 -3.81
N SER A 98 14.60 20.15 -4.57
CA SER A 98 15.45 18.95 -4.77
C SER A 98 16.62 19.26 -5.69
N GLU A 99 17.71 18.53 -5.51
CA GLU A 99 18.96 18.77 -6.22
C GLU A 99 18.77 18.63 -7.75
N PRO A 100 19.36 19.53 -8.57
CA PRO A 100 19.30 19.43 -10.01
C PRO A 100 19.86 18.11 -10.54
N TRP A 101 19.29 17.58 -11.63
CA TRP A 101 19.69 16.30 -12.20
C TRP A 101 19.83 16.37 -13.72
N SER A 102 20.94 15.86 -14.25
CA SER A 102 21.24 15.84 -15.68
C SER A 102 21.42 14.44 -16.27
N GLY A 103 21.30 13.39 -15.46
CA GLY A 103 21.40 12.01 -15.91
C GLY A 103 20.10 11.47 -16.53
N ARG A 104 20.15 10.20 -16.97
CA ARG A 104 18.95 9.51 -17.49
C ARG A 104 17.86 9.49 -16.43
N CYS A 105 16.63 9.80 -16.83
CA CYS A 105 15.48 9.82 -15.94
C CYS A 105 14.42 8.83 -16.44
N THR A 106 13.85 8.05 -15.53
CA THR A 106 12.74 7.11 -15.78
C THR A 106 11.76 7.20 -14.60
N THR A 107 10.50 6.83 -14.81
CA THR A 107 9.52 6.77 -13.71
C THR A 107 9.92 5.75 -12.65
N LYS A 108 10.63 4.67 -13.04
CA LYS A 108 11.20 3.69 -12.11
C LYS A 108 12.27 4.31 -11.21
N LEU A 109 13.18 5.11 -11.77
CA LEU A 109 14.18 5.84 -10.97
C LEU A 109 13.50 6.74 -9.92
N LEU A 110 12.51 7.52 -10.35
CA LEU A 110 11.78 8.42 -9.45
C LEU A 110 10.97 7.65 -8.39
N ALA A 111 10.47 6.46 -8.72
CA ALA A 111 9.81 5.57 -7.77
C ALA A 111 10.78 5.03 -6.71
N GLU A 112 11.99 4.65 -7.11
CA GLU A 112 13.04 4.20 -6.19
C GLU A 112 13.46 5.33 -5.24
N ASP A 113 13.59 6.58 -5.73
CA ASP A 113 13.85 7.75 -4.87
C ASP A 113 12.76 7.95 -3.80
N ALA A 114 11.49 7.79 -4.19
CA ALA A 114 10.36 7.93 -3.28
C ALA A 114 10.30 6.79 -2.25
N ILE A 115 10.64 5.55 -2.63
CA ILE A 115 10.72 4.42 -1.70
C ILE A 115 11.83 4.66 -0.67
N GLU A 116 13.01 5.13 -1.10
CA GLU A 116 14.11 5.47 -0.19
C GLU A 116 13.73 6.61 0.77
N LEU A 117 12.97 7.61 0.32
CA LEU A 117 12.39 8.64 1.21
C LEU A 117 11.47 8.02 2.28
N VAL A 118 10.56 7.12 1.90
CA VAL A 118 9.67 6.44 2.85
C VAL A 118 10.45 5.59 3.87
N GLN A 119 11.52 4.92 3.42
CA GLN A 119 12.41 4.17 4.29
C GLN A 119 13.18 5.09 5.26
N HIS A 120 13.65 6.24 4.80
CA HIS A 120 14.28 7.26 5.64
C HIS A 120 13.33 7.76 6.74
N LEU A 121 12.05 7.92 6.42
CA LEU A 121 11.01 8.33 7.38
C LEU A 121 10.67 7.22 8.40
N GLY A 122 11.17 6.00 8.22
CA GLY A 122 10.89 4.87 9.10
C GLY A 122 9.45 4.34 8.99
N TRP A 123 8.76 4.64 7.89
CA TRP A 123 7.38 4.21 7.71
C TRP A 123 7.33 2.74 7.32
N SER A 124 6.61 1.92 8.10
CA SER A 124 6.37 0.51 7.79
C SER A 124 5.22 0.28 6.82
N GLN A 125 4.27 1.23 6.77
CA GLN A 125 3.10 1.19 5.90
C GLN A 125 2.59 2.60 5.59
N PHE A 126 1.98 2.78 4.42
CA PHE A 126 1.50 4.11 4.00
C PHE A 126 0.46 4.03 2.88
N HIS A 127 -0.33 5.11 2.73
CA HIS A 127 -1.21 5.37 1.60
C HIS A 127 -0.45 6.14 0.52
N LEU A 128 -0.61 5.74 -0.74
CA LEU A 128 0.09 6.32 -1.88
C LEU A 128 -0.88 7.09 -2.79
N VAL A 129 -0.59 8.36 -3.05
CA VAL A 129 -1.41 9.24 -3.89
C VAL A 129 -0.54 9.87 -4.97
N GLY A 130 -0.90 9.68 -6.24
CA GLY A 130 -0.16 10.22 -7.38
C GLY A 130 -1.06 10.88 -8.41
N ILE A 131 -0.63 12.01 -8.97
CA ILE A 131 -1.29 12.71 -10.08
C ILE A 131 -0.35 12.84 -11.28
N SER A 132 -0.87 12.67 -12.50
CA SER A 132 -0.09 12.87 -13.74
C SER A 132 1.12 11.93 -13.80
N MET A 133 2.32 12.46 -14.07
CA MET A 133 3.59 11.73 -13.91
C MET A 133 3.73 11.10 -12.51
N GLY A 134 3.22 11.74 -11.46
CA GLY A 134 3.20 11.17 -10.12
C GLY A 134 2.35 9.91 -10.00
N GLY A 135 1.29 9.79 -10.81
CA GLY A 135 0.53 8.54 -10.95
C GLY A 135 1.31 7.44 -11.68
N MET A 136 2.14 7.80 -12.66
CA MET A 136 3.04 6.87 -13.36
C MET A 136 4.12 6.33 -12.42
N ILE A 137 4.72 7.23 -11.63
CA ILE A 137 5.66 6.89 -10.57
C ILE A 137 4.97 6.00 -9.53
N SER A 138 3.73 6.33 -9.13
CA SER A 138 2.98 5.55 -8.15
C SER A 138 2.67 4.13 -8.62
N GLN A 139 2.47 3.89 -9.93
CA GLN A 139 2.35 2.54 -10.48
C GLN A 139 3.66 1.74 -10.35
N GLU A 140 4.81 2.38 -10.61
CA GLU A 140 6.13 1.77 -10.42
C GLU A 140 6.39 1.43 -8.93
N ILE A 141 6.07 2.36 -8.02
CA ILE A 141 6.12 2.13 -6.56
C ILE A 141 5.20 0.96 -6.20
N ALA A 142 3.93 1.03 -6.57
CA ALA A 142 2.95 0.01 -6.23
C ALA A 142 3.40 -1.39 -6.70
N TYR A 143 3.92 -1.50 -7.92
CA TYR A 143 4.46 -2.77 -8.42
C TYR A 143 5.67 -3.23 -7.57
N ALA A 144 6.62 -2.35 -7.29
CA ALA A 144 7.80 -2.68 -6.50
C ALA A 144 7.43 -3.17 -5.09
N LEU A 145 6.39 -2.58 -4.48
CA LEU A 145 5.90 -2.93 -3.14
C LEU A 145 4.97 -4.16 -3.11
N THR A 146 4.45 -4.62 -4.25
CA THR A 146 3.47 -5.72 -4.32
C THR A 146 4.00 -6.95 -5.04
N ASN A 147 5.09 -6.81 -5.80
CA ASN A 147 5.75 -7.92 -6.48
C ASN A 147 6.16 -9.02 -5.48
N PRO A 148 5.92 -10.31 -5.77
CA PRO A 148 6.27 -11.42 -4.87
C PRO A 148 7.74 -11.51 -4.47
N ASN A 149 8.65 -10.97 -5.29
CA ASN A 149 10.09 -10.94 -5.05
C ASN A 149 10.56 -9.58 -4.50
N ARG A 150 9.67 -8.78 -3.91
CA ARG A 150 10.04 -7.50 -3.30
C ARG A 150 11.01 -7.71 -2.12
N PRO A 151 11.93 -6.76 -1.86
CA PRO A 151 12.70 -6.77 -0.61
C PRO A 151 11.79 -6.72 0.62
N ALA A 152 12.11 -7.45 1.69
CA ALA A 152 11.32 -7.38 2.93
C ALA A 152 11.43 -6.04 3.65
N SER A 153 12.52 -5.30 3.45
CA SER A 153 12.68 -3.93 3.95
C SER A 153 11.73 -2.93 3.28
N TYR A 154 11.00 -3.33 2.23
CA TYR A 154 10.06 -2.43 1.57
C TYR A 154 8.78 -2.29 2.42
N PRO A 155 8.31 -1.04 2.60
CA PRO A 155 7.08 -0.76 3.32
C PRO A 155 5.85 -1.38 2.65
N LYS A 156 4.79 -1.56 3.43
CA LYS A 156 3.50 -2.03 2.92
C LYS A 156 2.69 -0.87 2.35
N MET A 157 2.16 -1.02 1.14
CA MET A 157 1.18 -0.09 0.58
C MET A 157 -0.21 -0.43 1.14
N LEU A 158 -0.87 0.56 1.78
CA LEU A 158 -2.22 0.44 2.34
C LEU A 158 -3.29 0.68 1.29
N SER A 159 -3.15 1.74 0.48
CA SER A 159 -4.05 2.09 -0.62
C SER A 159 -3.29 2.80 -1.72
N LEU A 160 -3.89 2.82 -2.92
CA LEU A 160 -3.36 3.52 -4.09
C LEU A 160 -4.41 4.49 -4.65
N ALA A 161 -4.04 5.73 -4.92
CA ALA A 161 -4.85 6.69 -5.67
C ALA A 161 -4.09 7.18 -6.90
N LEU A 162 -4.70 7.01 -8.09
CA LEU A 162 -4.13 7.39 -9.38
C LEU A 162 -5.02 8.46 -10.02
N SER A 163 -4.46 9.62 -10.32
CA SER A 163 -5.19 10.75 -10.88
C SER A 163 -4.59 11.22 -12.20
N CYS A 164 -5.42 11.45 -13.22
CA CYS A 164 -5.03 12.02 -14.53
C CYS A 164 -3.74 11.40 -15.10
N THR A 165 -3.66 10.06 -15.16
CA THR A 165 -2.43 9.32 -15.47
C THR A 165 -2.67 8.18 -16.46
N HIS A 166 -1.60 7.49 -16.87
CA HIS A 166 -1.67 6.34 -17.78
C HIS A 166 -0.63 5.28 -17.43
N ALA A 167 -0.86 4.03 -17.86
CA ALA A 167 0.13 2.94 -17.78
C ALA A 167 1.08 2.88 -18.99
N GLY A 168 0.89 3.75 -19.98
CA GLY A 168 1.60 3.71 -21.25
C GLY A 168 0.77 3.04 -22.35
N GLY A 169 1.40 2.59 -23.44
CA GLY A 169 0.72 1.89 -24.54
C GLY A 169 0.03 2.83 -25.55
N ARG A 170 -1.03 2.34 -26.21
CA ARG A 170 -1.62 2.94 -27.42
C ARG A 170 -2.06 4.40 -27.26
N TYR A 171 -2.44 4.82 -26.05
CA TYR A 171 -2.94 6.17 -25.75
C TYR A 171 -1.99 6.99 -24.86
N ALA A 172 -0.72 6.56 -24.73
CA ALA A 172 0.30 7.26 -23.95
C ALA A 172 0.73 8.61 -24.56
N PHE A 173 0.40 8.86 -25.83
CA PHE A 173 0.74 10.11 -26.48
C PHE A 173 -0.13 11.25 -25.97
N ALA A 174 0.51 12.25 -25.37
CA ALA A 174 -0.14 13.48 -24.92
C ALA A 174 -0.88 14.18 -26.09
N PRO A 175 -2.04 14.81 -25.84
CA PRO A 175 -2.72 15.60 -26.86
C PRO A 175 -1.83 16.71 -27.43
N LEU A 176 -1.86 16.92 -28.74
CA LEU A 176 -1.02 17.92 -29.43
C LEU A 176 -1.21 19.34 -28.87
N ALA A 177 -2.44 19.68 -28.48
CA ALA A 177 -2.75 20.97 -27.86
C ALA A 177 -1.97 21.16 -26.54
N GLY A 178 -1.93 20.13 -25.69
CA GLY A 178 -1.17 20.13 -24.44
C GLY A 178 0.33 20.23 -24.66
N VAL A 179 0.87 19.43 -25.58
CA VAL A 179 2.31 19.47 -25.93
C VAL A 179 2.72 20.85 -26.44
N LYS A 180 1.96 21.42 -27.39
CA LYS A 180 2.20 22.77 -27.92
C LYS A 180 2.14 23.80 -26.80
N GLY A 181 1.16 23.70 -25.91
CA GLY A 181 0.98 24.61 -24.80
C GLY A 181 2.13 24.56 -23.80
N ILE A 182 2.59 23.35 -23.40
CA ILE A 182 3.75 23.18 -22.51
C ILE A 182 5.00 23.79 -23.17
N LEU A 183 5.31 23.43 -24.41
CA LEU A 183 6.48 23.94 -25.13
C LEU A 183 6.44 25.47 -25.23
N THR A 184 5.28 26.04 -25.54
CA THR A 184 5.10 27.49 -25.59
C THR A 184 5.35 28.12 -24.22
N SER A 185 4.80 27.56 -23.14
CA SER A 185 4.95 28.11 -21.79
C SER A 185 6.41 28.17 -21.32
N LEU A 186 7.25 27.22 -21.74
CA LEU A 186 8.68 27.19 -21.39
C LEU A 186 9.49 28.31 -22.06
N THR A 187 9.05 28.78 -23.23
CA THR A 187 9.72 29.89 -23.93
C THR A 187 9.41 31.26 -23.32
N ILE A 188 8.33 31.36 -22.54
CA ILE A 188 7.86 32.60 -21.94
C ILE A 188 8.58 32.82 -20.61
N LYS A 189 9.36 33.91 -20.48
CA LYS A 189 10.09 34.23 -19.23
C LYS A 189 9.20 34.90 -18.18
N ASP A 190 8.28 35.74 -18.61
CA ASP A 190 7.36 36.44 -17.71
C ASP A 190 6.39 35.44 -17.08
N PRO A 191 6.35 35.32 -15.74
CA PRO A 191 5.44 34.40 -15.07
C PRO A 191 3.95 34.67 -15.34
N GLU A 192 3.56 35.94 -15.52
CA GLU A 192 2.17 36.36 -15.78
C GLU A 192 1.72 35.85 -17.16
N GLU A 193 2.54 36.10 -18.19
CA GLU A 193 2.29 35.64 -19.55
C GLU A 193 2.39 34.11 -19.66
N ARG A 194 3.31 33.49 -18.92
CA ARG A 194 3.44 32.03 -18.88
C ARG A 194 2.16 31.41 -18.31
N ALA A 195 1.57 32.01 -17.28
CA ALA A 195 0.33 31.53 -16.70
C ALA A 195 -0.86 31.63 -17.66
N LYS A 196 -0.95 32.68 -18.48
CA LYS A 196 -2.00 32.82 -19.50
C LYS A 196 -2.01 31.66 -20.52
N VAL A 197 -0.85 31.08 -20.79
CA VAL A 197 -0.72 29.89 -21.65
C VAL A 197 -0.84 28.58 -20.85
N GLY A 198 -0.29 28.53 -19.65
CA GLY A 198 -0.26 27.32 -18.82
C GLY A 198 -1.60 26.93 -18.21
N LEU A 199 -2.38 27.91 -17.76
CA LEU A 199 -3.65 27.67 -17.06
C LEU A 199 -4.71 26.99 -17.93
N PRO A 200 -4.95 27.43 -19.19
CA PRO A 200 -5.92 26.76 -20.07
C PRO A 200 -5.54 25.34 -20.47
N ILE A 201 -4.29 24.91 -20.21
CA ILE A 201 -3.83 23.53 -20.47
C ILE A 201 -4.17 22.64 -19.28
N LEU A 202 -4.07 23.18 -18.06
CA LEU A 202 -4.28 22.42 -16.84
C LEU A 202 -5.73 22.43 -16.38
N PHE A 203 -6.46 23.51 -16.63
CA PHE A 203 -7.80 23.71 -16.11
C PHE A 203 -8.85 23.78 -17.23
N SER A 204 -10.07 23.34 -16.91
CA SER A 204 -11.23 23.48 -17.80
C SER A 204 -11.57 24.95 -18.04
N ASP A 205 -12.19 25.23 -19.18
CA ASP A 205 -12.67 26.58 -19.49
C ASP A 205 -13.76 27.01 -18.50
N LYS A 206 -14.57 26.06 -18.03
CA LYS A 206 -15.56 26.25 -16.96
C LYS A 206 -14.91 26.74 -15.67
N HIS A 207 -13.84 26.09 -15.21
CA HIS A 207 -13.15 26.48 -13.99
C HIS A 207 -12.52 27.88 -14.13
N LEU A 208 -11.97 28.18 -15.31
CA LEU A 208 -11.36 29.48 -15.60
C LEU A 208 -12.37 30.62 -15.82
N ALA A 209 -13.66 30.31 -16.01
CA ALA A 209 -14.71 31.29 -16.24
C ALA A 209 -15.37 31.83 -14.95
N VAL A 210 -15.11 31.24 -13.78
CA VAL A 210 -15.79 31.59 -12.52
C VAL A 210 -15.27 32.92 -11.92
N PRO A 211 -16.13 33.95 -11.73
CA PRO A 211 -15.75 35.27 -11.18
C PRO A 211 -15.34 35.27 -9.70
N GLU A 212 -15.66 34.24 -8.91
CA GLU A 212 -15.35 34.21 -7.47
C GLU A 212 -13.91 33.80 -7.15
N TYR A 213 -13.26 32.98 -8.01
CA TYR A 213 -11.83 32.67 -7.91
C TYR A 213 -10.93 33.90 -8.08
N HIS A 214 -11.58 34.94 -8.57
CA HIS A 214 -11.13 36.17 -9.12
C HIS A 214 -11.25 37.31 -8.06
N GLU A 215 -12.17 37.18 -7.11
CA GLU A 215 -12.49 38.22 -6.11
C GLU A 215 -12.08 37.85 -4.67
N ARG A 216 -12.20 36.57 -4.27
CA ARG A 216 -12.03 36.16 -2.84
C ARG A 216 -10.57 36.04 -2.38
N TYR A 217 -9.61 35.82 -3.29
CA TYR A 217 -8.18 35.80 -2.97
C TYR A 217 -7.51 37.19 -2.94
N TRP A 218 -8.24 38.24 -3.33
CA TRP A 218 -7.68 39.56 -3.58
C TRP A 218 -7.53 40.42 -2.32
N LYS A 219 -8.46 40.35 -1.36
CA LYS A 219 -8.44 41.28 -0.22
C LYS A 219 -7.23 41.17 0.72
N SER A 220 -6.42 40.10 0.67
CA SER A 220 -5.30 39.89 1.60
C SER A 220 -3.90 40.12 1.03
N SER A 221 -3.76 40.56 -0.23
CA SER A 221 -2.44 40.91 -0.82
C SER A 221 -2.32 42.36 -1.31
N VAL A 222 -3.36 43.18 -1.09
CA VAL A 222 -3.47 44.57 -1.57
C VAL A 222 -2.65 45.59 -0.77
N GLU A 223 -2.10 45.24 0.40
CA GLU A 223 -1.30 46.21 1.17
C GLU A 223 0.18 46.32 0.79
N ARG A 224 0.69 45.58 -0.23
CA ARG A 224 2.12 45.69 -0.57
C ARG A 224 2.52 45.91 -2.03
N SER A 225 1.63 46.05 -2.99
CA SER A 225 2.05 46.52 -4.33
C SER A 225 0.91 47.19 -5.10
N ARG A 226 1.06 48.50 -5.30
CA ARG A 226 0.26 49.35 -6.17
C ARG A 226 0.22 48.78 -7.60
N LEU A 227 -0.87 48.13 -8.01
CA LEU A 227 -1.21 47.90 -9.41
C LEU A 227 -2.72 47.59 -9.52
N ASP A 228 -3.49 48.56 -10.02
CA ASP A 228 -4.92 48.41 -10.32
C ASP A 228 -5.15 47.41 -11.49
N GLY A 229 -6.15 46.51 -11.37
CA GLY A 229 -6.63 45.72 -12.51
C GLY A 229 -7.47 44.46 -12.20
N PRO A 230 -8.23 43.95 -13.19
CA PRO A 230 -9.29 42.95 -13.02
C PRO A 230 -8.82 41.50 -12.76
N PRO A 231 -9.75 40.59 -12.41
CA PRO A 231 -9.48 39.37 -11.66
C PRO A 231 -8.62 38.26 -12.31
N ARG A 232 -8.39 38.31 -13.63
CA ARG A 232 -7.54 37.35 -14.36
C ARG A 232 -6.12 37.23 -13.80
N ARG A 233 -5.64 38.23 -13.03
CA ARG A 233 -4.31 38.26 -12.41
C ARG A 233 -4.13 37.29 -11.22
N ALA A 234 -5.16 36.85 -10.50
CA ALA A 234 -4.99 36.10 -9.24
C ALA A 234 -4.63 34.60 -9.41
N ILE A 235 -5.27 33.89 -10.33
CA ILE A 235 -4.86 32.54 -10.75
C ILE A 235 -3.45 32.63 -11.37
N VAL A 236 -3.27 33.68 -12.16
CA VAL A 236 -2.02 34.12 -12.76
C VAL A 236 -0.98 34.64 -11.74
N HIS A 237 -1.26 34.72 -10.43
CA HIS A 237 -0.28 35.09 -9.38
C HIS A 237 0.16 33.90 -8.53
N HIS A 238 -0.70 32.89 -8.31
CA HIS A 238 -0.31 31.61 -7.68
C HIS A 238 0.35 30.65 -8.67
N PHE A 239 -0.05 30.69 -9.95
CA PHE A 239 0.56 29.90 -11.01
C PHE A 239 2.04 30.26 -11.25
N PRO A 240 2.45 31.55 -11.21
CA PRO A 240 3.83 31.96 -11.08
C PRO A 240 4.56 31.33 -9.92
N PHE A 241 3.98 31.04 -8.75
CA PHE A 241 4.75 30.43 -7.67
C PHE A 241 5.17 28.98 -7.96
N TYR A 242 4.41 28.24 -8.79
CA TYR A 242 4.86 26.96 -9.32
C TYR A 242 6.08 27.11 -10.26
N PHE A 243 6.24 28.28 -10.90
CA PHE A 243 7.27 28.56 -11.92
C PHE A 243 8.35 29.58 -11.51
N LYS A 244 8.17 30.37 -10.44
CA LYS A 244 9.10 31.38 -9.90
C LYS A 244 10.28 30.69 -9.24
N GLU A 245 10.04 29.51 -8.66
CA GLU A 245 11.05 28.61 -8.11
C GLU A 245 11.70 27.73 -9.19
N LEU A 246 11.40 27.95 -10.47
CA LEU A 246 12.08 27.36 -11.62
C LEU A 246 12.94 28.43 -12.34
N PRO A 247 14.04 28.94 -11.74
CA PRO A 247 15.01 29.70 -12.51
C PRO A 247 15.59 28.79 -13.61
N ILE A 248 15.52 29.23 -14.86
CA ILE A 248 16.01 28.49 -16.03
C ILE A 248 17.54 28.42 -15.96
N THR A 249 18.07 27.36 -15.36
CA THR A 249 19.50 27.00 -15.43
C THR A 249 19.70 25.84 -16.39
N MET A 250 20.92 25.67 -16.95
CA MET A 250 21.23 24.57 -17.88
C MET A 250 20.92 23.19 -17.30
N ASN A 251 21.13 23.00 -15.99
CA ASN A 251 20.80 21.76 -15.29
C ASN A 251 19.28 21.49 -15.24
N ARG A 252 18.44 22.53 -15.24
CA ARG A 252 16.98 22.36 -15.26
C ARG A 252 16.43 22.06 -16.66
N LEU A 253 17.12 22.44 -17.74
CA LEU A 253 16.79 21.97 -19.10
C LEU A 253 17.04 20.45 -19.23
N ALA A 254 18.14 19.96 -18.65
CA ALA A 254 18.41 18.53 -18.57
C ALA A 254 17.35 17.79 -17.73
N THR A 255 16.94 18.34 -16.58
CA THR A 255 15.80 17.81 -15.81
C THR A 255 14.53 17.74 -16.66
N PHE A 256 14.20 18.83 -17.38
CA PHE A 256 13.02 18.88 -18.25
C PHE A 256 13.04 17.74 -19.27
N LEU A 257 14.12 17.62 -20.04
CA LEU A 257 14.26 16.59 -21.07
C LEU A 257 14.24 15.18 -20.46
N GLY A 258 14.86 15.02 -19.29
CA GLY A 258 14.84 13.78 -18.53
C GLY A 258 13.43 13.37 -18.13
N GLN A 259 12.68 14.23 -17.44
CA GLN A 259 11.32 13.92 -17.02
C GLN A 259 10.37 13.78 -18.22
N PHE A 260 10.57 14.56 -19.28
CA PHE A 260 9.77 14.45 -20.50
C PHE A 260 9.98 13.09 -21.16
N SER A 261 11.22 12.62 -21.22
CA SER A 261 11.57 11.27 -21.66
C SER A 261 10.95 10.22 -20.73
N ALA A 262 11.03 10.40 -19.40
CA ALA A 262 10.43 9.48 -18.44
C ALA A 262 8.91 9.33 -18.63
N VAL A 263 8.18 10.43 -18.84
CA VAL A 263 6.74 10.43 -19.15
C VAL A 263 6.48 9.73 -20.49
N SER A 264 7.20 10.14 -21.54
CA SER A 264 6.98 9.64 -22.91
C SER A 264 7.33 8.16 -23.09
N THR A 265 8.25 7.63 -22.27
CA THR A 265 8.69 6.23 -22.30
C THR A 265 8.11 5.40 -21.16
N HIS A 266 7.22 5.97 -20.33
CA HIS A 266 6.60 5.25 -19.24
C HIS A 266 5.77 4.08 -19.77
N TYR A 267 6.00 2.89 -19.20
CA TYR A 267 5.23 1.71 -19.53
C TYR A 267 5.19 0.71 -18.39
N VAL A 268 3.99 0.44 -17.88
CA VAL A 268 3.70 -0.64 -16.92
C VAL A 268 2.82 -1.65 -17.65
N THR A 269 3.33 -2.87 -17.80
CA THR A 269 2.59 -3.93 -18.53
C THR A 269 1.34 -4.33 -17.76
N GLU A 270 0.36 -4.87 -18.49
CA GLU A 270 -0.85 -5.45 -17.88
C GLU A 270 -0.51 -6.51 -16.82
N ALA A 271 0.51 -7.35 -17.06
CA ALA A 271 0.97 -8.32 -16.06
C ALA A 271 1.43 -7.65 -14.75
N ARG A 272 2.11 -6.51 -14.82
CA ARG A 272 2.52 -5.74 -13.64
C ARG A 272 1.33 -5.05 -12.97
N LEU A 273 0.38 -4.53 -13.74
CA LEU A 273 -0.86 -3.97 -13.23
C LEU A 273 -1.72 -5.04 -12.52
N ASN A 274 -1.79 -6.25 -13.07
CA ASN A 274 -2.45 -7.40 -12.46
C ASN A 274 -1.83 -7.74 -11.09
N VAL A 275 -0.50 -7.65 -10.95
CA VAL A 275 0.18 -7.81 -9.64
C VAL A 275 -0.26 -6.73 -8.65
N ILE A 276 -0.39 -5.47 -9.09
CA ILE A 276 -0.88 -4.38 -8.25
C ILE A 276 -2.33 -4.63 -7.82
N ARG A 277 -3.22 -5.00 -8.75
CA ARG A 277 -4.61 -5.36 -8.45
C ARG A 277 -4.69 -6.49 -7.44
N ASP A 278 -3.94 -7.57 -7.68
CA ASP A 278 -3.99 -8.80 -6.89
C ASP A 278 -3.40 -8.62 -5.47
N SER A 279 -2.76 -7.48 -5.19
CA SER A 279 -2.37 -7.09 -3.82
C SER A 279 -3.56 -6.93 -2.87
N GLY A 280 -4.75 -6.65 -3.42
CA GLY A 280 -5.98 -6.41 -2.68
C GLY A 280 -6.01 -5.11 -1.87
N ALA A 281 -5.03 -4.22 -2.05
CA ALA A 281 -5.13 -2.85 -1.55
C ALA A 281 -6.23 -2.11 -2.33
N PRO A 282 -7.09 -1.29 -1.68
CA PRO A 282 -8.09 -0.52 -2.41
C PRO A 282 -7.41 0.52 -3.30
N ILE A 283 -7.88 0.56 -4.55
CA ILE A 283 -7.40 1.46 -5.60
C ILE A 283 -8.49 2.47 -5.90
N LEU A 284 -8.12 3.75 -6.01
CA LEU A 284 -8.97 4.85 -6.46
C LEU A 284 -8.40 5.40 -7.78
N ILE A 285 -9.24 5.55 -8.80
CA ILE A 285 -8.87 6.19 -10.06
C ILE A 285 -9.71 7.44 -10.26
N MET A 286 -9.09 8.56 -10.61
CA MET A 286 -9.75 9.84 -10.84
C MET A 286 -9.26 10.52 -12.12
N THR A 287 -10.15 11.11 -12.91
CA THR A 287 -9.77 11.82 -14.14
C THR A 287 -10.76 12.94 -14.47
N GLY A 288 -10.31 13.95 -15.22
CA GLY A 288 -11.17 14.94 -15.84
C GLY A 288 -11.34 14.62 -17.33
N ASP A 289 -12.54 14.77 -17.87
CA ASP A 289 -12.84 14.44 -19.27
C ASP A 289 -12.47 15.54 -20.28
N GLU A 290 -12.02 16.71 -19.81
CA GLU A 290 -11.45 17.80 -20.63
C GLU A 290 -9.92 17.91 -20.49
N ASP A 291 -9.25 16.86 -20.00
CA ASP A 291 -7.81 16.84 -19.80
C ASP A 291 -7.03 16.99 -21.13
N LYS A 292 -6.29 18.10 -21.25
CA LYS A 292 -5.51 18.46 -22.44
C LYS A 292 -4.08 17.90 -22.42
N LEU A 293 -3.66 17.25 -21.33
CA LEU A 293 -2.30 16.70 -21.14
C LEU A 293 -2.26 15.18 -21.15
N VAL A 294 -3.24 14.53 -20.52
CA VAL A 294 -3.38 13.07 -20.50
C VAL A 294 -4.76 12.74 -21.03
N ARG A 295 -4.81 11.93 -22.09
CA ARG A 295 -6.08 11.42 -22.63
C ARG A 295 -6.83 10.66 -21.54
N TRP A 296 -8.03 11.11 -21.18
CA TRP A 296 -8.81 10.56 -20.08
C TRP A 296 -9.19 9.09 -20.30
N GLU A 297 -9.23 8.63 -21.57
CA GLU A 297 -9.42 7.24 -21.95
C GLU A 297 -8.37 6.29 -21.33
N ASN A 298 -7.18 6.80 -21.01
CA ASN A 298 -6.17 6.02 -20.28
C ASN A 298 -6.64 5.62 -18.88
N SER A 299 -7.47 6.44 -18.23
CA SER A 299 -8.04 6.10 -16.92
C SER A 299 -9.11 5.01 -17.05
N GLY A 300 -9.81 4.93 -18.19
CA GLY A 300 -10.68 3.81 -18.55
C GLY A 300 -9.91 2.50 -18.68
N ILE A 301 -8.76 2.51 -19.38
CA ILE A 301 -7.88 1.34 -19.49
C ILE A 301 -7.37 0.89 -18.12
N LEU A 302 -6.95 1.83 -17.27
CA LEU A 302 -6.54 1.51 -15.90
C LEU A 302 -7.71 0.94 -15.09
N ASN A 303 -8.92 1.48 -15.24
CA ASN A 303 -10.13 0.97 -14.60
C ASN A 303 -10.43 -0.48 -15.00
N ASP A 304 -10.33 -0.81 -16.28
CA ASP A 304 -10.59 -2.15 -16.80
C ASP A 304 -9.60 -3.19 -16.24
N ILE A 305 -8.33 -2.82 -16.10
CA ILE A 305 -7.27 -3.73 -15.66
C ILE A 305 -7.18 -3.83 -14.13
N LEU A 306 -7.19 -2.67 -13.45
CA LEU A 306 -6.97 -2.58 -12.00
C LEU A 306 -8.25 -2.84 -11.19
N VAL A 307 -9.43 -2.72 -11.80
CA VAL A 307 -10.75 -2.92 -11.17
C VAL A 307 -10.81 -2.20 -9.81
N PRO A 308 -10.70 -0.86 -9.82
CA PRO A 308 -10.55 -0.08 -8.60
C PRO A 308 -11.77 -0.19 -7.68
N ALA A 309 -11.56 0.07 -6.39
CA ALA A 309 -12.66 0.19 -5.44
C ALA A 309 -13.57 1.38 -5.75
N GLU A 310 -13.04 2.38 -6.45
CA GLU A 310 -13.78 3.56 -6.91
C GLU A 310 -13.10 4.18 -8.15
N TYR A 311 -13.92 4.51 -9.16
CA TYR A 311 -13.49 5.21 -10.37
C TYR A 311 -14.37 6.45 -10.58
N ILE A 312 -13.75 7.62 -10.66
CA ILE A 312 -14.43 8.91 -10.76
C ILE A 312 -13.99 9.64 -12.03
N VAL A 313 -14.97 10.05 -12.83
CA VAL A 313 -14.78 10.99 -13.95
C VAL A 313 -15.40 12.32 -13.55
N PHE A 314 -14.58 13.35 -13.43
CA PHE A 314 -15.02 14.72 -13.17
C PHE A 314 -15.41 15.39 -14.49
N HIS A 315 -16.71 15.44 -14.77
CA HIS A 315 -17.23 16.03 -16.01
C HIS A 315 -16.99 17.53 -16.10
N GLY A 316 -16.46 17.99 -17.24
CA GLY A 316 -16.10 19.38 -17.50
C GLY A 316 -14.90 19.84 -16.67
N SER A 317 -13.97 18.94 -16.37
CA SER A 317 -12.75 19.24 -15.61
C SER A 317 -11.49 18.92 -16.41
N GLY A 318 -10.45 19.74 -16.22
CA GLY A 318 -9.17 19.59 -16.90
C GLY A 318 -8.23 18.60 -16.21
N HIS A 319 -6.93 18.78 -16.42
CA HIS A 319 -5.88 17.97 -15.81
C HIS A 319 -5.75 18.19 -14.29
N GLY A 320 -5.96 19.42 -13.84
CA GLY A 320 -5.78 19.89 -12.46
C GLY A 320 -6.95 19.56 -11.53
N ILE A 321 -7.53 18.36 -11.64
CA ILE A 321 -8.75 17.96 -10.93
C ILE A 321 -8.64 18.09 -9.40
N ASN A 322 -7.44 17.97 -8.84
CA ASN A 322 -7.21 18.11 -7.41
C ASN A 322 -7.43 19.54 -6.92
N GLN A 323 -7.38 20.53 -7.82
CA GLN A 323 -7.71 21.92 -7.53
C GLN A 323 -9.14 22.26 -7.98
N GLU A 324 -9.54 21.81 -9.18
CA GLU A 324 -10.87 22.11 -9.73
C GLU A 324 -12.00 21.50 -8.90
N ASN A 325 -11.79 20.29 -8.39
CA ASN A 325 -12.78 19.49 -7.68
C ASN A 325 -12.31 19.14 -6.26
N LYS A 326 -11.59 20.07 -5.61
CA LYS A 326 -10.86 19.82 -4.37
C LYS A 326 -11.68 19.13 -3.27
N GLU A 327 -12.93 19.54 -3.05
CA GLU A 327 -13.77 18.96 -2.00
C GLU A 327 -14.05 17.48 -2.28
N GLU A 328 -14.49 17.14 -3.49
CA GLU A 328 -14.82 15.76 -3.83
C GLU A 328 -13.57 14.89 -4.01
N PHE A 329 -12.50 15.46 -4.59
CA PHE A 329 -11.19 14.82 -4.67
C PHE A 329 -10.69 14.40 -3.27
N ASN A 330 -10.76 15.32 -2.30
CA ASN A 330 -10.33 15.05 -0.93
C ASN A 330 -11.22 14.01 -0.25
N LYS A 331 -12.55 14.11 -0.41
CA LYS A 331 -13.49 13.10 0.13
C LYS A 331 -13.21 11.71 -0.43
N ALA A 332 -12.96 11.60 -1.73
CA ALA A 332 -12.62 10.33 -2.37
C ALA A 332 -11.32 9.72 -1.80
N LEU A 333 -10.30 10.54 -1.54
CA LEU A 333 -9.07 10.08 -0.87
C LEU A 333 -9.37 9.50 0.51
N PHE A 334 -10.11 10.21 1.36
CA PHE A 334 -10.45 9.73 2.70
C PHE A 334 -11.28 8.45 2.66
N ARG A 335 -12.27 8.33 1.77
CA ARG A 335 -13.01 7.07 1.56
C ARG A 335 -12.07 5.92 1.21
N ASN A 336 -11.07 6.16 0.36
CA ASN A 336 -10.11 5.13 -0.02
C ASN A 336 -9.19 4.72 1.14
N PHE A 337 -8.78 5.67 1.99
CA PHE A 337 -8.00 5.39 3.19
C PHE A 337 -8.81 4.58 4.20
N GLU A 338 -10.07 4.95 4.44
CA GLU A 338 -10.98 4.20 5.30
C GLU A 338 -11.18 2.75 4.84
N ARG A 339 -11.35 2.52 3.52
CA ARG A 339 -11.43 1.16 2.96
C ARG A 339 -10.20 0.33 3.31
N ALA A 340 -9.00 0.92 3.24
CA ALA A 340 -7.76 0.23 3.58
C ALA A 340 -7.69 -0.07 5.08
N MET A 341 -8.02 0.90 5.93
CA MET A 341 -8.02 0.72 7.39
C MET A 341 -9.02 -0.35 7.85
N LEU A 342 -10.22 -0.38 7.26
CA LEU A 342 -11.22 -1.42 7.52
C LEU A 342 -10.73 -2.81 7.10
N ARG A 343 -10.02 -2.90 5.97
CA ARG A 343 -9.39 -4.15 5.53
C ARG A 343 -8.35 -4.65 6.52
N GLU A 344 -7.47 -3.77 6.99
CA GLU A 344 -6.43 -4.14 7.97
C GLU A 344 -7.04 -4.57 9.31
N LYS A 345 -8.08 -3.87 9.78
CA LYS A 345 -8.80 -4.26 11.00
C LYS A 345 -9.42 -5.65 10.88
N LYS A 346 -10.13 -5.94 9.78
CA LYS A 346 -10.73 -7.27 9.53
C LYS A 346 -9.68 -8.38 9.45
N ALA A 347 -8.54 -8.11 8.82
CA ALA A 347 -7.44 -9.06 8.79
C ALA A 347 -6.95 -9.37 10.21
N GLY A 348 -6.72 -8.34 11.03
CA GLY A 348 -6.30 -8.49 12.43
C GLY A 348 -7.30 -9.26 13.30
N GLU A 349 -8.60 -8.96 13.20
CA GLU A 349 -9.66 -9.68 13.95
C GLU A 349 -9.71 -11.17 13.59
N GLN A 350 -9.54 -11.52 12.32
CA GLN A 350 -9.50 -12.90 11.88
C GLN A 350 -8.29 -13.66 12.47
N TYR A 351 -7.13 -13.02 12.60
CA TYR A 351 -5.97 -13.60 13.29
C TYR A 351 -6.22 -13.79 14.80
N MET A 352 -6.88 -12.84 15.46
CA MET A 352 -7.20 -12.92 16.89
C MET A 352 -8.22 -14.02 17.23
N LEU A 353 -9.11 -14.39 16.29
CA LEU A 353 -10.04 -15.51 16.47
C LEU A 353 -9.37 -16.88 16.30
N LEU A 354 -8.30 -16.96 15.49
CA LEU A 354 -7.56 -18.20 15.27
C LEU A 354 -6.69 -18.58 16.48
N LEU A 355 -6.11 -17.59 17.18
CA LEU A 355 -5.16 -17.83 18.28
C LEU A 355 -5.75 -18.64 19.46
N PRO A 356 -6.92 -18.29 20.04
CA PRO A 356 -7.50 -19.02 21.16
C PRO A 356 -7.91 -20.44 20.79
N SER A 357 -8.41 -20.64 19.56
CA SER A 357 -8.78 -21.97 19.07
C SER A 357 -7.56 -22.89 18.94
N GLN A 358 -6.41 -22.34 18.54
CA GLN A 358 -5.15 -23.07 18.46
C GLN A 358 -4.54 -23.37 19.84
N ILE A 359 -4.62 -22.41 20.77
CA ILE A 359 -4.16 -22.60 22.16
C ILE A 359 -5.03 -23.64 22.88
N LEU A 360 -6.35 -23.58 22.73
CA LEU A 360 -7.27 -24.57 23.31
C LEU A 360 -6.99 -25.97 22.75
N LEU A 361 -6.71 -26.09 21.45
CA LEU A 361 -6.30 -27.34 20.83
C LEU A 361 -5.04 -27.91 21.49
N VAL A 362 -4.01 -27.06 21.65
CA VAL A 362 -2.74 -27.42 22.28
C VAL A 362 -2.92 -27.87 23.74
N LEU A 363 -3.76 -27.19 24.51
CA LEU A 363 -4.07 -27.54 25.90
C LEU A 363 -4.83 -28.86 26.00
N LEU A 364 -5.83 -29.07 25.14
CA LEU A 364 -6.63 -30.29 25.13
C LEU A 364 -5.78 -31.51 24.76
N PHE A 365 -4.88 -31.38 23.79
CA PHE A 365 -3.92 -32.42 23.41
C PHE A 365 -2.93 -32.72 24.53
N THR A 366 -2.36 -31.70 25.17
CA THR A 366 -1.45 -31.89 26.32
C THR A 366 -2.13 -32.66 27.46
N PHE A 367 -3.40 -32.33 27.74
CA PHE A 367 -4.18 -33.01 28.78
C PHE A 367 -4.43 -34.49 28.45
N LEU A 368 -4.75 -34.81 27.19
CA LEU A 368 -4.97 -36.18 26.73
C LEU A 368 -3.70 -37.04 26.81
N ILE A 369 -2.56 -36.48 26.37
CA ILE A 369 -1.25 -37.13 26.48
C ILE A 369 -0.90 -37.42 27.95
N LEU A 370 -1.16 -36.46 28.85
CA LEU A 370 -0.95 -36.65 30.28
C LEU A 370 -1.87 -37.74 30.86
N ALA A 371 -3.15 -37.76 30.47
CA ALA A 371 -4.08 -38.79 30.92
C ALA A 371 -3.65 -40.21 30.48
N GLN A 372 -3.13 -40.35 29.26
CA GLN A 372 -2.61 -41.63 28.77
C GLN A 372 -1.31 -42.05 29.47
N LEU A 373 -0.41 -41.11 29.76
CA LEU A 373 0.79 -41.37 30.55
C LEU A 373 0.47 -41.83 31.97
N VAL A 374 -0.55 -41.25 32.61
CA VAL A 374 -1.01 -41.64 33.94
C VAL A 374 -1.51 -43.09 33.95
N VAL A 375 -2.27 -43.51 32.93
CA VAL A 375 -2.71 -44.92 32.79
C VAL A 375 -1.51 -45.87 32.63
N LEU A 376 -0.51 -45.47 31.84
CA LEU A 376 0.69 -46.29 31.63
C LEU A 376 1.58 -46.42 32.88
N LEU A 377 1.62 -45.39 33.73
CA LEU A 377 2.54 -45.32 34.86
C LEU A 377 1.94 -45.79 36.19
N LEU A 378 0.61 -45.80 36.36
CA LEU A 378 -0.04 -46.10 37.64
C LEU A 378 -0.78 -47.45 37.69
N ASP A 379 -0.94 -48.16 36.57
CA ASP A 379 -1.70 -49.41 36.54
C ASP A 379 -0.77 -50.63 36.35
N ASP A 380 -0.33 -51.21 37.47
CA ASP A 380 0.58 -52.37 37.51
C ASP A 380 -0.04 -53.67 36.97
N ASP A 381 -1.36 -53.76 36.94
CA ASP A 381 -2.13 -54.94 36.47
C ASP A 381 -2.58 -54.83 34.99
N CYS A 382 -2.22 -53.74 34.31
CA CYS A 382 -2.58 -53.50 32.92
C CYS A 382 -1.93 -54.53 31.97
N ASP A 383 -2.76 -55.29 31.23
CA ASP A 383 -2.33 -56.38 30.35
C ASP A 383 -1.31 -55.88 29.30
N LYS A 384 -0.30 -56.71 29.01
CA LYS A 384 0.83 -56.34 28.11
C LYS A 384 0.37 -55.83 26.73
N PRO A 385 -0.69 -56.36 26.09
CA PRO A 385 -1.23 -55.83 24.84
C PRO A 385 -1.80 -54.42 25.00
N LEU A 386 -2.47 -54.13 26.12
CA LEU A 386 -3.07 -52.83 26.41
C LEU A 386 -2.00 -51.76 26.68
N ARG A 387 -0.91 -52.11 27.39
CA ARG A 387 0.25 -51.20 27.55
C ARG A 387 0.93 -50.89 26.23
N LEU A 388 1.19 -51.90 25.39
CA LEU A 388 1.75 -51.69 24.05
C LEU A 388 0.83 -50.80 23.20
N PHE A 389 -0.48 -50.99 23.33
CA PHE A 389 -1.51 -50.21 22.67
C PHE A 389 -1.49 -48.72 23.08
N VAL A 390 -1.44 -48.40 24.38
CA VAL A 390 -1.37 -47.01 24.86
C VAL A 390 -0.05 -46.34 24.42
N ILE A 391 1.07 -47.07 24.41
CA ILE A 391 2.37 -46.55 23.92
C ILE A 391 2.29 -46.18 22.44
N VAL A 392 1.68 -47.02 21.60
CA VAL A 392 1.54 -46.75 20.16
C VAL A 392 0.67 -45.51 19.91
N ILE A 393 -0.40 -45.32 20.68
CA ILE A 393 -1.24 -44.11 20.60
C ILE A 393 -0.44 -42.88 21.01
N LEU A 394 0.27 -42.93 22.14
CA LEU A 394 1.10 -41.83 22.61
C LEU A 394 2.16 -41.42 21.59
N VAL A 395 2.82 -42.38 20.95
CA VAL A 395 3.80 -42.12 19.88
C VAL A 395 3.13 -41.49 18.66
N ALA A 396 1.95 -41.97 18.26
CA ALA A 396 1.19 -41.38 17.16
C ALA A 396 0.74 -39.95 17.48
N GLU A 397 0.21 -39.70 18.67
CA GLU A 397 -0.23 -38.39 19.14
C GLU A 397 0.94 -37.41 19.28
N LEU A 398 2.08 -37.82 19.83
CA LEU A 398 3.30 -37.02 19.88
C LEU A 398 3.86 -36.71 18.49
N PHE A 399 3.75 -37.65 17.54
CA PHE A 399 4.10 -37.41 16.15
C PHE A 399 3.17 -36.38 15.50
N VAL A 400 1.84 -36.51 15.71
CA VAL A 400 0.85 -35.51 15.24
C VAL A 400 1.13 -34.15 15.87
N PHE A 401 1.41 -34.09 17.17
CA PHE A 401 1.67 -32.86 17.89
C PHE A 401 3.00 -32.22 17.46
N GLY A 402 4.04 -33.01 17.20
CA GLY A 402 5.29 -32.53 16.63
C GLY A 402 5.13 -31.96 15.23
N VAL A 403 4.34 -32.63 14.37
CA VAL A 403 4.05 -32.16 13.01
C VAL A 403 3.10 -30.95 13.01
N GLY A 404 2.08 -30.93 13.87
CA GLY A 404 1.10 -29.85 14.02
C GLY A 404 1.66 -28.61 14.73
N GLY A 405 2.46 -28.81 15.79
CA GLY A 405 3.23 -27.76 16.45
C GLY A 405 4.30 -27.17 15.53
N GLY A 406 4.97 -28.03 14.75
CA GLY A 406 5.85 -27.60 13.65
C GLY A 406 5.13 -26.74 12.62
N PHE A 407 3.88 -27.06 12.27
CA PHE A 407 3.06 -26.26 11.36
C PHE A 407 2.71 -24.89 11.95
N LEU A 408 2.34 -24.81 13.23
CA LEU A 408 2.02 -23.55 13.92
C LEU A 408 3.25 -22.64 14.06
N LEU A 409 4.40 -23.20 14.45
CA LEU A 409 5.69 -22.50 14.47
C LEU A 409 6.07 -22.02 13.07
N CYS A 410 5.92 -22.88 12.05
CA CYS A 410 6.22 -22.52 10.67
C CYS A 410 5.28 -21.41 10.16
N ASN A 411 4.00 -21.38 10.57
CA ASN A 411 3.04 -20.31 10.24
C ASN A 411 3.38 -18.99 10.96
N HIS A 412 3.80 -19.06 12.23
CA HIS A 412 4.28 -17.90 12.99
C HIS A 412 5.55 -17.31 12.36
N PHE A 413 6.53 -18.15 12.05
CA PHE A 413 7.74 -17.73 11.32
C PHE A 413 7.41 -17.26 9.90
N TYR A 414 6.44 -17.86 9.18
CA TYR A 414 5.99 -17.38 7.87
C TYR A 414 5.44 -15.95 7.94
N SER A 415 4.68 -15.62 8.99
CA SER A 415 4.15 -14.27 9.20
C SER A 415 5.21 -13.22 9.59
N HIS A 416 6.40 -13.66 10.03
CA HIS A 416 7.49 -12.79 10.50
C HIS A 416 8.80 -12.94 9.70
N ALA A 417 8.85 -13.78 8.67
CA ALA A 417 10.07 -14.04 7.94
C ALA A 417 10.33 -12.98 6.87
N GLU A 418 11.52 -12.39 6.92
CA GLU A 418 12.02 -11.39 5.97
C GLU A 418 12.42 -11.96 4.60
N ASP A 419 12.44 -13.28 4.40
CA ASP A 419 12.83 -13.90 3.12
C ASP A 419 11.73 -14.84 2.59
N GLY A 420 10.83 -14.27 1.78
CA GLY A 420 9.58 -14.90 1.36
C GLY A 420 9.72 -16.10 0.42
N THR A 421 10.89 -16.34 -0.18
CA THR A 421 11.05 -17.38 -1.21
C THR A 421 11.40 -18.76 -0.63
N ARG A 422 12.39 -18.82 0.27
CA ARG A 422 12.76 -20.08 0.95
C ARG A 422 11.68 -20.55 1.92
N VAL A 423 11.04 -19.60 2.60
CA VAL A 423 9.99 -19.87 3.58
C VAL A 423 8.69 -20.34 2.92
N LYS A 424 8.39 -19.92 1.69
CA LYS A 424 7.20 -20.38 0.95
C LYS A 424 7.37 -21.80 0.39
N THR A 425 8.56 -22.17 -0.06
CA THR A 425 8.87 -23.56 -0.48
C THR A 425 8.90 -24.49 0.73
N ALA A 426 9.50 -24.05 1.84
CA ALA A 426 9.45 -24.78 3.11
C ALA A 426 8.00 -24.92 3.62
N TYR A 427 7.21 -23.84 3.61
CA TYR A 427 5.80 -23.85 4.02
C TYR A 427 4.92 -24.76 3.15
N ASN A 428 5.09 -24.72 1.83
CA ASN A 428 4.34 -25.60 0.92
C ASN A 428 4.77 -27.06 1.06
N GLY A 429 6.06 -27.33 1.22
CA GLY A 429 6.58 -28.66 1.52
C GLY A 429 6.05 -29.18 2.85
N PHE A 430 6.07 -28.34 3.89
CA PHE A 430 5.56 -28.68 5.21
C PHE A 430 4.05 -28.91 5.17
N LYS A 431 3.26 -28.02 4.54
CA LYS A 431 1.81 -28.19 4.33
C LYS A 431 1.46 -29.48 3.59
N MET A 432 2.26 -29.87 2.59
CA MET A 432 2.08 -31.14 1.89
C MET A 432 2.36 -32.33 2.81
N VAL A 433 3.46 -32.29 3.57
CA VAL A 433 3.79 -33.31 4.58
C VAL A 433 2.69 -33.40 5.64
N THR A 434 2.21 -32.27 6.18
CA THR A 434 1.12 -32.22 7.16
C THR A 434 -0.14 -32.88 6.59
N ASN A 435 -0.58 -32.48 5.39
CA ASN A 435 -1.78 -33.04 4.76
C ASN A 435 -1.65 -34.55 4.48
N CYS A 436 -0.48 -35.01 4.01
CA CYS A 436 -0.21 -36.43 3.80
C CYS A 436 -0.22 -37.20 5.13
N CYS A 437 0.45 -36.68 6.17
CA CYS A 437 0.44 -37.27 7.50
C CYS A 437 -0.99 -37.36 8.05
N THR A 438 -1.79 -36.29 7.95
CA THR A 438 -3.19 -36.29 8.40
C THR A 438 -4.03 -37.32 7.64
N PHE A 439 -3.79 -37.50 6.33
CA PHE A 439 -4.49 -38.50 5.52
C PHE A 439 -4.10 -39.94 5.88
N PHE A 440 -2.80 -40.23 6.06
CA PHE A 440 -2.34 -41.55 6.50
C PHE A 440 -2.82 -41.87 7.92
N LEU A 441 -2.84 -40.89 8.82
CA LEU A 441 -3.42 -41.03 10.15
C LEU A 441 -4.93 -41.32 10.07
N PHE A 442 -5.68 -40.66 9.18
CA PHE A 442 -7.10 -40.96 8.96
C PHE A 442 -7.33 -42.40 8.50
N ILE A 443 -6.53 -42.90 7.56
CA ILE A 443 -6.61 -44.31 7.13
C ILE A 443 -6.27 -45.25 8.28
N PHE A 444 -5.20 -44.96 9.03
CA PHE A 444 -4.79 -45.75 10.19
C PHE A 444 -5.88 -45.79 11.26
N PHE A 445 -6.53 -44.65 11.55
CA PHE A 445 -7.64 -44.56 12.49
C PHE A 445 -8.91 -45.26 12.00
N LEU A 446 -9.23 -45.23 10.70
CA LEU A 446 -10.36 -45.98 10.15
C LEU A 446 -10.14 -47.50 10.25
N ILE A 447 -8.95 -47.97 9.88
CA ILE A 447 -8.55 -49.36 10.05
C ILE A 447 -8.65 -49.73 11.54
N TRP A 448 -8.26 -48.80 12.42
CA TRP A 448 -8.32 -49.00 13.87
C TRP A 448 -9.74 -49.02 14.46
N ILE A 449 -10.67 -48.16 14.02
CA ILE A 449 -12.08 -48.24 14.42
C ILE A 449 -12.64 -49.63 14.09
N CYS A 450 -12.30 -50.16 12.91
CA CYS A 450 -12.73 -51.49 12.48
C CYS A 450 -12.11 -52.62 13.33
N ILE A 451 -10.81 -52.54 13.65
CA ILE A 451 -10.12 -53.56 14.46
C ILE A 451 -10.53 -53.47 15.94
N GLY A 452 -10.57 -52.26 16.50
CA GLY A 452 -10.92 -51.98 17.88
C GLY A 452 -12.37 -52.31 18.23
N ALA A 453 -13.32 -52.03 17.34
CA ALA A 453 -14.72 -52.44 17.52
C ALA A 453 -14.86 -53.98 17.61
N SER A 454 -14.00 -54.71 16.89
CA SER A 454 -13.96 -56.18 16.92
C SER A 454 -13.30 -56.74 18.19
N TRP A 455 -12.37 -56.00 18.78
CA TRP A 455 -11.62 -56.38 19.99
C TRP A 455 -12.39 -56.05 21.28
N VAL A 456 -12.98 -54.86 21.37
CA VAL A 456 -13.79 -54.35 22.51
C VAL A 456 -15.02 -55.21 22.80
N ALA A 457 -15.50 -55.96 21.81
CA ALA A 457 -16.53 -56.96 21.98
C ALA A 457 -16.12 -58.14 22.90
N ARG A 458 -14.83 -58.29 23.23
CA ARG A 458 -14.26 -59.48 23.90
C ARG A 458 -13.54 -59.20 25.23
N VAL A 459 -13.57 -57.98 25.76
CA VAL A 459 -12.79 -57.57 26.95
C VAL A 459 -13.61 -56.81 28.00
N ASP A 460 -13.08 -56.78 29.23
CA ASP A 460 -13.72 -56.29 30.44
C ASP A 460 -13.93 -54.76 30.51
N VAL A 461 -14.73 -54.32 31.48
CA VAL A 461 -15.30 -52.96 31.58
C VAL A 461 -14.24 -51.84 31.61
N CYS A 462 -13.06 -52.06 32.19
CA CYS A 462 -11.99 -51.05 32.25
C CYS A 462 -11.40 -50.74 30.86
N GLU A 463 -11.21 -51.77 30.03
CA GLU A 463 -10.65 -51.62 28.68
C GLU A 463 -11.65 -50.94 27.72
N LYS A 464 -12.95 -51.10 27.98
CA LYS A 464 -14.03 -50.36 27.30
C LYS A 464 -13.99 -48.86 27.58
N HIS A 465 -13.67 -48.44 28.81
CA HIS A 465 -13.57 -47.02 29.13
C HIS A 465 -12.36 -46.36 28.45
N LEU A 466 -11.22 -47.04 28.41
CA LEU A 466 -10.05 -46.58 27.66
C LEU A 466 -10.34 -46.47 26.16
N TYR A 467 -10.95 -47.49 25.55
CA TYR A 467 -11.33 -47.45 24.15
C TYR A 467 -12.31 -46.31 23.83
N ASN A 468 -13.32 -46.10 24.69
CA ASN A 468 -14.29 -45.02 24.50
C ASN A 468 -13.64 -43.63 24.66
N LEU A 469 -12.65 -43.49 25.56
CA LEU A 469 -11.87 -42.26 25.70
C LEU A 469 -11.01 -42.01 24.45
N SER A 470 -10.33 -43.04 23.93
CA SER A 470 -9.58 -42.97 22.67
C SER A 470 -10.49 -42.63 21.49
N LEU A 471 -11.67 -43.26 21.39
CA LEU A 471 -12.64 -42.99 20.33
C LEU A 471 -13.22 -41.58 20.41
N ALA A 472 -13.53 -41.09 21.62
CA ALA A 472 -13.97 -39.72 21.82
C ALA A 472 -12.89 -38.70 21.41
N THR A 473 -11.63 -38.96 21.76
CA THR A 473 -10.47 -38.16 21.33
C THR A 473 -10.37 -38.10 19.80
N VAL A 474 -10.53 -39.24 19.13
CA VAL A 474 -10.49 -39.34 17.67
C VAL A 474 -11.65 -38.58 17.02
N ILE A 475 -12.88 -38.72 17.54
CA ILE A 475 -14.07 -38.01 17.03
C ILE A 475 -13.92 -36.50 17.20
N ILE A 476 -13.43 -36.05 18.36
CA ILE A 476 -13.18 -34.61 18.63
C ILE A 476 -12.10 -34.08 17.67
N TYR A 477 -11.00 -34.82 17.51
CA TYR A 477 -9.92 -34.44 16.59
C TYR A 477 -10.41 -34.32 15.14
N PHE A 478 -11.17 -35.30 14.63
CA PHE A 478 -11.69 -35.26 13.26
C PHE A 478 -12.82 -34.26 13.06
N SER A 479 -13.61 -33.97 14.09
CA SER A 479 -14.61 -32.90 14.03
C SER A 479 -13.93 -31.53 13.89
N ILE A 480 -12.85 -31.29 14.64
CA ILE A 480 -12.11 -30.01 14.61
C ILE A 480 -11.24 -29.90 13.34
N MET A 481 -10.52 -30.96 12.98
CA MET A 481 -9.76 -31.02 11.72
C MET A 481 -10.68 -30.96 10.51
N GLY A 482 -11.85 -31.60 10.57
CA GLY A 482 -12.89 -31.53 9.54
C GLY A 482 -13.39 -30.11 9.33
N VAL A 483 -13.70 -29.38 10.40
CA VAL A 483 -14.07 -27.94 10.33
C VAL A 483 -12.93 -27.09 9.77
N THR A 484 -11.69 -27.38 10.12
CA THR A 484 -10.51 -26.64 9.63
C THR A 484 -10.22 -26.96 8.16
N PHE A 485 -10.27 -28.23 7.77
CA PHE A 485 -10.01 -28.72 6.41
C PHE A 485 -11.14 -28.32 5.46
N PHE A 486 -12.41 -28.49 5.84
CA PHE A 486 -13.55 -27.97 5.08
C PHE A 486 -13.56 -26.45 5.04
N GLY A 487 -13.22 -25.75 6.12
CA GLY A 487 -13.07 -24.29 6.11
C GLY A 487 -12.02 -23.82 5.10
N THR A 488 -10.88 -24.52 5.05
CA THR A 488 -9.78 -24.21 4.12
C THR A 488 -10.11 -24.60 2.67
N CYS A 489 -10.82 -25.72 2.47
CA CYS A 489 -11.30 -26.18 1.16
C CYS A 489 -12.43 -25.29 0.63
N ILE A 490 -13.40 -24.89 1.45
CA ILE A 490 -14.47 -23.94 1.09
C ILE A 490 -13.88 -22.56 0.76
N TYR A 491 -12.86 -22.12 1.50
CA TYR A 491 -12.14 -20.88 1.18
C TYR A 491 -11.36 -20.99 -0.15
N GLY A 492 -10.70 -22.14 -0.40
CA GLY A 492 -10.04 -22.43 -1.68
C GLY A 492 -11.00 -22.57 -2.86
N MET A 493 -12.21 -23.09 -2.63
CA MET A 493 -13.28 -23.19 -3.62
C MET A 493 -13.95 -21.83 -3.88
N LYS A 494 -14.19 -20.99 -2.86
CA LYS A 494 -14.66 -19.60 -3.07
C LYS A 494 -13.65 -18.78 -3.88
N LYS A 495 -12.35 -18.95 -3.66
CA LYS A 495 -11.30 -18.34 -4.50
C LYS A 495 -11.29 -18.84 -5.96
N LYS A 496 -11.79 -20.05 -6.22
CA LYS A 496 -11.95 -20.60 -7.57
C LYS A 496 -13.31 -20.29 -8.20
N GLN A 497 -14.38 -20.12 -7.44
CA GLN A 497 -15.70 -19.75 -7.96
C GLN A 497 -15.78 -18.28 -8.41
N VAL A 498 -14.99 -17.37 -7.81
CA VAL A 498 -14.85 -15.99 -8.32
C VAL A 498 -14.03 -15.92 -9.64
N ARG A 499 -13.52 -17.06 -10.15
CA ARG A 499 -12.88 -17.12 -11.49
C ARG A 499 -13.85 -17.51 -12.61
N TYR A 500 -15.11 -17.83 -12.31
CA TYR A 500 -16.12 -18.21 -13.30
C TYR A 500 -17.50 -17.64 -12.92
N VAL A 501 -17.61 -16.32 -12.80
CA VAL A 501 -18.81 -15.53 -13.11
C VAL A 501 -18.36 -14.18 -13.64
#